data_AF-A0AAN8BM52-F1
#
_entry.id   AF-A0AAN8BM52-F1
#
_cell.length_a   1.000
_cell.length_b   1.000
_cell.length_c   1.000
_cell.angle_alpha   90.00
_cell.angle_beta   90.00
_cell.angle_gamma   90.00
#
_symmetry.space_group_name_H-M   'P 1'
#
loop_
_entity.id
_entity.type
_entity.pdbx_description
1 polymer ?
#
loop_
_entity_poly.entity_id
_entity_poly.type
_entity_poly.pdbx_seq_one_letter_code
_entity_poly.pdbx_strand_id
1 'polypeptide(L)'
;MVIVLLNMLIAMINSSFQEIEDDADVEWKFARAKLWFSYFEEGRTLPVPFNLVPSPKSMLGLATGIKSLLQLLWQYVAGHSEEKNETQLNQLGEVKSSGFDGSTSSSRYQKIMKRLIKRYIIKAQADKESDEITEGELKEIKQDISSLRYELLEEKSQNTETLEGLLRRLAEISTPSATLPVS
;
A
#
# COMPACT_ATOMS: atom_id res chain seq x y z
N MET A 1 3.63 55.47 -6.83
CA MET A 1 2.58 54.52 -6.38
C MET A 1 2.44 53.34 -7.34
N VAL A 2 2.22 53.54 -8.64
CA VAL A 2 2.04 52.47 -9.64
C VAL A 2 3.22 51.48 -9.72
N ILE A 3 4.46 51.98 -9.74
CA ILE A 3 5.68 51.14 -9.87
C ILE A 3 5.83 50.18 -8.69
N VAL A 4 5.50 50.65 -7.47
CA VAL A 4 5.63 49.83 -6.25
C VAL A 4 4.57 48.72 -6.21
N LEU A 5 3.32 49.04 -6.58
CA LEU A 5 2.24 48.04 -6.64
C LEU A 5 2.50 46.97 -7.70
N LEU A 6 3.02 47.37 -8.87
CA LEU A 6 3.39 46.44 -9.92
C LEU A 6 4.49 45.48 -9.46
N ASN A 7 5.53 45.99 -8.81
CA ASN A 7 6.63 45.17 -8.30
C ASN A 7 6.17 44.19 -7.21
N MET A 8 5.24 44.60 -6.35
CA MET A 8 4.64 43.73 -5.34
C MET A 8 3.73 42.66 -5.95
N LEU A 9 2.98 42.99 -7.00
CA LEU A 9 2.15 42.04 -7.73
C LEU A 9 3.00 40.99 -8.45
N ILE A 10 4.08 41.41 -9.12
CA ILE A 10 5.01 40.49 -9.79
C ILE A 10 5.64 39.55 -8.77
N ALA A 11 6.07 40.06 -7.62
CA ALA A 11 6.61 39.23 -6.54
C ALA A 11 5.60 38.20 -6.02
N MET A 12 4.33 38.61 -5.84
CA MET A 12 3.25 37.71 -5.40
C MET A 12 2.96 36.61 -6.43
N ILE A 13 2.88 36.96 -7.71
CA ILE A 13 2.65 35.99 -8.78
C ILE A 13 3.84 35.05 -8.94
N ASN A 14 5.08 35.55 -8.84
CA ASN A 14 6.26 34.69 -8.91
C ASN A 14 6.32 33.69 -7.76
N SER A 15 5.99 34.12 -6.54
CA SER A 15 5.90 33.21 -5.39
C SER A 15 4.79 32.17 -5.58
N SER A 16 3.62 32.60 -6.05
CA SER A 16 2.49 31.69 -6.32
C SER A 16 2.77 30.73 -7.47
N PHE A 17 3.52 31.16 -8.49
CA PHE A 17 3.90 30.31 -9.61
C PHE A 17 4.86 29.22 -9.18
N GLN A 18 5.86 29.54 -8.35
CA GLN A 18 6.81 28.54 -7.83
C GLN A 18 6.10 27.45 -7.02
N GLU A 19 5.16 27.83 -6.14
CA GLU A 19 4.36 26.87 -5.37
C GLU A 19 3.52 25.95 -6.27
N ILE A 20 2.92 26.50 -7.33
CA ILE A 20 2.10 25.71 -8.27
C ILE A 20 2.97 24.86 -9.20
N GLU A 21 4.15 25.34 -9.60
CA GLU A 21 5.06 24.64 -10.52
C GLU A 21 5.57 23.32 -9.94
N ASP A 22 5.85 23.28 -8.63
CA ASP A 22 6.32 22.08 -7.92
C ASP A 22 5.35 20.89 -8.07
N ASP A 23 4.04 21.15 -8.10
CA ASP A 23 2.99 20.13 -8.21
C ASP A 23 2.21 20.13 -9.55
N ALA A 24 2.53 21.05 -10.47
CA ALA A 24 1.79 21.29 -11.71
C ALA A 24 1.58 20.01 -12.54
N ASP A 25 2.59 19.15 -12.52
CA ASP A 25 2.62 17.90 -13.27
C ASP A 25 1.65 16.85 -12.70
N VAL A 26 1.48 16.83 -11.37
CA VAL A 26 0.51 15.99 -10.66
C VAL A 26 -0.91 16.53 -10.86
N GLU A 27 -1.10 17.84 -10.69
CA GLU A 27 -2.40 18.49 -10.88
C GLU A 27 -2.91 18.37 -12.32
N TRP A 28 -2.04 18.56 -13.31
CA TRP A 28 -2.37 18.38 -14.72
C TRP A 28 -2.79 16.93 -15.02
N LYS A 29 -2.05 15.94 -14.50
CA LYS A 29 -2.41 14.52 -14.65
C LYS A 29 -3.75 14.21 -14.00
N PHE A 30 -4.04 14.78 -12.83
CA PHE A 30 -5.31 14.63 -12.15
C PHE A 30 -6.47 15.24 -12.97
N ALA A 31 -6.33 16.48 -13.44
CA ALA A 31 -7.33 17.15 -14.27
C ALA A 31 -7.58 16.38 -15.58
N ARG A 32 -6.53 15.88 -16.21
CA ARG A 32 -6.61 15.05 -17.42
C ARG A 32 -7.34 13.72 -17.16
N ALA A 33 -7.03 13.05 -16.05
CA ALA A 33 -7.73 11.82 -15.67
C ALA A 33 -9.22 12.07 -15.41
N LYS A 34 -9.57 13.18 -14.75
CA LYS A 34 -10.95 13.61 -14.52
C LYS A 34 -11.70 13.85 -15.84
N LEU A 35 -11.04 14.48 -16.81
CA LEU A 35 -11.58 14.64 -18.16
C LEU A 35 -11.83 13.28 -18.81
N TRP A 36 -10.86 12.37 -18.80
CA TRP A 36 -11.02 11.03 -19.36
C TRP A 36 -12.14 10.23 -18.67
N PHE A 37 -12.25 10.32 -17.35
CA PHE A 37 -13.32 9.69 -16.58
C PHE A 37 -14.70 10.15 -17.07
N SER A 38 -14.86 11.44 -17.38
CA SER A 38 -16.12 11.97 -17.93
C SER A 38 -16.51 11.42 -19.31
N TYR A 39 -15.55 10.87 -20.05
CA TYR A 39 -15.80 10.17 -21.32
C TYR A 39 -16.01 8.66 -21.16
N PHE A 40 -15.51 8.05 -20.08
CA PHE A 40 -15.67 6.61 -19.81
C PHE A 40 -17.07 6.23 -19.33
N GLU A 41 -17.81 7.16 -18.71
CA GLU A 41 -19.18 6.89 -18.28
C GLU A 41 -20.12 6.72 -19.49
N GLU A 42 -20.69 5.51 -19.63
CA GLU A 42 -21.63 5.11 -20.69
C GLU A 42 -22.95 5.91 -20.61
N GLY A 43 -22.93 7.15 -21.12
CA GLY A 43 -24.12 8.00 -21.18
C GLY A 43 -24.14 8.99 -22.35
N ARG A 44 -22.98 9.28 -22.96
CA ARG A 44 -22.87 10.22 -24.11
C ARG A 44 -21.84 9.73 -25.12
N THR A 45 -22.08 8.57 -25.71
CA THR A 45 -21.25 8.02 -26.81
C THR A 45 -21.45 8.75 -28.14
N LEU A 46 -22.24 9.84 -28.14
CA LEU A 46 -22.55 10.62 -29.32
C LEU A 46 -21.97 12.04 -29.16
N PRO A 47 -21.16 12.53 -30.11
CA PRO A 47 -20.67 13.89 -30.07
C PRO A 47 -21.86 14.86 -30.13
N VAL A 48 -21.81 15.99 -29.41
CA VAL A 48 -22.79 17.10 -29.57
C VAL A 48 -22.66 17.56 -31.03
N PRO A 49 -23.60 17.23 -31.96
CA PRO A 49 -25.05 17.45 -31.95
C PRO A 49 -25.97 16.19 -31.90
N PHE A 50 -25.42 14.98 -31.80
CA PHE A 50 -26.19 13.72 -31.82
C PHE A 50 -26.69 13.26 -30.43
N ASN A 51 -26.51 14.09 -29.41
CA ASN A 51 -26.95 13.88 -28.02
C ASN A 51 -28.49 14.08 -27.82
N LEU A 52 -29.27 14.25 -28.90
CA LEU A 52 -30.73 14.39 -28.83
C LEU A 52 -31.49 13.07 -28.99
N VAL A 53 -30.86 12.02 -29.51
CA VAL A 53 -31.51 10.71 -29.65
C VAL A 53 -31.10 9.86 -28.45
N PRO A 54 -32.01 9.59 -27.48
CA PRO A 54 -31.68 8.72 -26.36
C PRO A 54 -31.25 7.35 -26.89
N SER A 55 -30.18 6.79 -26.30
CA SER A 55 -29.71 5.45 -26.64
C SER A 55 -30.86 4.45 -26.61
N PRO A 56 -31.01 3.56 -27.62
CA PRO A 56 -32.08 2.55 -27.66
C PRO A 56 -32.17 1.72 -26.37
N LYS A 57 -31.05 1.52 -25.67
CA LYS A 57 -31.00 0.79 -24.39
C LYS A 57 -31.64 1.55 -23.23
N SER A 58 -31.50 2.88 -23.18
CA SER A 58 -32.11 3.71 -22.15
C SER A 58 -33.64 3.82 -22.36
N MET A 59 -34.07 3.88 -23.62
CA MET A 59 -35.50 3.86 -23.97
C MET A 59 -36.18 2.54 -23.58
N LEU A 60 -35.50 1.39 -23.75
CA LEU A 60 -36.03 0.09 -23.31
C LEU A 60 -36.18 0.02 -21.79
N GLY A 61 -35.18 0.49 -21.03
CA GLY A 61 -35.24 0.56 -19.57
C GLY A 61 -36.36 1.46 -19.05
N LEU A 62 -36.50 2.65 -19.66
CA LEU A 62 -37.59 3.57 -19.35
C LEU A 62 -38.96 2.99 -19.70
N ALA A 63 -39.10 2.32 -20.85
CA ALA A 63 -40.33 1.67 -21.26
C ALA A 63 -40.72 0.50 -20.33
N THR A 64 -39.75 -0.29 -19.84
CA THR A 64 -40.02 -1.32 -18.82
C THR A 64 -40.47 -0.70 -17.49
N GLY A 65 -39.87 0.43 -17.08
CA GLY A 65 -40.28 1.17 -15.87
C GLY A 65 -41.67 1.79 -15.97
N ILE A 66 -42.01 2.37 -17.13
CA ILE A 66 -43.35 2.91 -17.41
C ILE A 66 -44.38 1.78 -17.47
N LYS A 67 -44.05 0.63 -18.09
CA LYS A 67 -44.92 -0.56 -18.09
C LYS A 67 -45.15 -1.09 -16.68
N SER A 68 -44.12 -1.16 -15.82
CA SER A 68 -44.30 -1.57 -14.44
C SER A 68 -45.15 -0.58 -13.64
N LEU A 69 -44.98 0.73 -13.87
CA LEU A 69 -45.83 1.76 -13.25
C LEU A 69 -47.29 1.66 -13.70
N LEU A 70 -47.53 1.44 -14.99
CA LEU A 70 -48.88 1.22 -15.54
C LEU A 70 -49.50 -0.08 -15.03
N GLN A 71 -48.71 -1.14 -14.89
CA GLN A 71 -49.18 -2.41 -14.32
C GLN A 71 -49.54 -2.25 -12.84
N LEU A 72 -48.75 -1.50 -12.07
CA LEU A 72 -49.04 -1.17 -10.67
C LEU A 72 -50.30 -0.29 -10.55
N LEU A 73 -50.47 0.69 -11.45
CA LEU A 73 -51.65 1.56 -11.47
C LEU A 73 -52.91 0.80 -11.91
N TRP A 74 -52.79 -0.09 -12.88
CA TRP A 74 -53.86 -0.99 -13.31
C TRP A 74 -54.27 -1.93 -12.19
N GLN A 75 -53.31 -2.48 -11.44
CA GLN A 75 -53.57 -3.36 -10.30
C GLN A 75 -54.12 -2.60 -9.08
N TYR A 76 -53.84 -1.30 -8.97
CA TYR A 76 -54.39 -0.42 -7.93
C TYR A 76 -55.82 0.05 -8.26
N VAL A 77 -56.13 0.30 -9.54
CA VAL A 77 -57.45 0.75 -10.00
C VAL A 77 -58.42 -0.42 -10.24
N ALA A 78 -57.93 -1.54 -10.78
CA ALA A 78 -58.70 -2.77 -10.92
C ALA A 78 -58.63 -3.55 -9.60
N GLY A 79 -59.57 -3.28 -8.70
CA GLY A 79 -59.76 -4.03 -7.47
C GLY A 79 -59.70 -5.54 -7.72
N HIS A 80 -58.93 -6.21 -6.86
CA HIS A 80 -58.64 -7.64 -6.82
C HIS A 80 -59.73 -8.56 -7.42
N SER A 81 -59.44 -9.15 -8.58
CA SER A 81 -60.08 -10.38 -9.04
C SER A 81 -59.03 -11.20 -9.81
N GLU A 82 -58.55 -12.27 -9.19
CA GLU A 82 -57.65 -13.25 -9.81
C GLU A 82 -58.35 -13.97 -10.97
N GLU A 83 -57.63 -14.19 -12.07
CA GLU A 83 -57.47 -15.56 -12.58
C GLU A 83 -56.21 -15.70 -13.45
N LYS A 84 -55.61 -16.88 -13.30
CA LYS A 84 -54.32 -17.32 -13.84
C LYS A 84 -54.27 -17.27 -15.37
N ASN A 85 -53.12 -16.87 -15.91
CA ASN A 85 -52.64 -17.39 -17.20
C ASN A 85 -51.18 -17.82 -17.04
N GLU A 86 -51.05 -19.06 -16.58
CA GLU A 86 -49.89 -19.89 -16.87
C GLU A 86 -49.84 -20.12 -18.40
N THR A 87 -48.62 -20.22 -18.93
CA THR A 87 -48.25 -20.45 -20.34
C THR A 87 -48.13 -19.20 -21.23
N GLN A 88 -46.91 -18.64 -21.27
CA GLN A 88 -46.02 -18.84 -22.42
C GLN A 88 -44.63 -18.22 -22.17
N LEU A 89 -43.59 -18.96 -22.58
CA LEU A 89 -42.16 -18.65 -22.64
C LEU A 89 -41.35 -18.74 -21.33
N ASN A 90 -41.12 -19.95 -20.80
CA ASN A 90 -39.88 -20.70 -21.06
C ASN A 90 -39.23 -20.50 -22.46
N GLN A 91 -37.92 -20.20 -22.45
CA GLN A 91 -36.98 -20.01 -23.57
C GLN A 91 -36.78 -18.54 -23.96
N LEU A 92 -35.75 -17.90 -23.40
CA LEU A 92 -34.57 -17.44 -24.15
C LEU A 92 -33.66 -16.61 -23.23
N GLY A 93 -32.43 -17.05 -23.04
CA GLY A 93 -31.39 -16.24 -22.40
C GLY A 93 -30.88 -16.80 -21.08
N GLU A 94 -30.21 -17.95 -21.17
CA GLU A 94 -29.12 -18.31 -20.28
C GLU A 94 -28.06 -17.19 -20.31
N VAL A 95 -28.27 -16.12 -19.54
CA VAL A 95 -27.21 -15.18 -19.21
C VAL A 95 -26.67 -15.59 -17.84
N LYS A 96 -25.75 -16.55 -17.89
CA LYS A 96 -24.63 -16.58 -16.95
C LYS A 96 -23.98 -15.20 -16.96
N SER A 97 -24.37 -14.33 -16.03
CA SER A 97 -23.54 -13.19 -15.64
C SER A 97 -23.42 -13.16 -14.12
N SER A 98 -22.34 -13.80 -13.67
CA SER A 98 -21.45 -13.31 -12.61
C SER A 98 -22.01 -13.11 -11.20
N GLY A 99 -22.87 -14.00 -10.71
CA GLY A 99 -23.17 -14.11 -9.26
C GLY A 99 -22.05 -14.76 -8.43
N PHE A 100 -20.98 -15.27 -9.07
CA PHE A 100 -19.90 -16.03 -8.40
C PHE A 100 -18.60 -15.24 -8.18
N ASP A 101 -18.47 -14.02 -8.71
CA ASP A 101 -17.18 -13.29 -8.68
C ASP A 101 -17.00 -12.34 -7.48
N GLY A 102 -17.91 -12.33 -6.50
CA GLY A 102 -17.74 -11.51 -5.28
C GLY A 102 -16.69 -12.06 -4.30
N SER A 103 -16.58 -13.39 -4.21
CA SER A 103 -15.70 -14.08 -3.25
C SER A 103 -14.27 -14.24 -3.78
N THR A 104 -14.13 -14.58 -5.07
CA THR A 104 -12.84 -14.75 -5.75
C THR A 104 -12.11 -13.43 -5.97
N SER A 105 -12.84 -12.36 -6.35
CA SER A 105 -12.28 -11.01 -6.48
C SER A 105 -11.83 -10.45 -5.14
N SER A 106 -12.59 -10.69 -4.06
CA SER A 106 -12.21 -10.31 -2.69
C SER A 106 -10.93 -11.05 -2.25
N SER A 107 -10.84 -12.37 -2.45
CA SER A 107 -9.62 -13.13 -2.15
C SER A 107 -8.41 -12.69 -2.98
N ARG A 108 -8.60 -12.40 -4.29
CA ARG A 108 -7.54 -11.92 -5.18
C ARG A 108 -7.09 -10.51 -4.80
N TYR A 109 -8.02 -9.60 -4.53
CA TYR A 109 -7.75 -8.26 -4.03
C TYR A 109 -6.94 -8.31 -2.72
N GLN A 110 -7.36 -9.14 -1.76
CA GLN A 110 -6.64 -9.35 -0.50
C GLN A 110 -5.21 -9.87 -0.73
N LYS A 111 -5.01 -10.81 -1.67
CA LYS A 111 -3.67 -11.28 -2.05
C LYS A 111 -2.82 -10.18 -2.69
N ILE A 112 -3.38 -9.37 -3.57
CA ILE A 112 -2.70 -8.24 -4.22
C ILE A 112 -2.33 -7.18 -3.16
N MET A 113 -3.28 -6.81 -2.30
CA MET A 113 -3.07 -5.85 -1.23
C MET A 113 -1.96 -6.28 -0.28
N LYS A 114 -1.95 -7.55 0.16
CA LYS A 114 -0.85 -8.10 0.97
C LYS A 114 0.51 -8.01 0.27
N ARG A 115 0.57 -8.27 -1.04
CA ARG A 115 1.82 -8.13 -1.82
C ARG A 115 2.27 -6.68 -1.94
N LEU A 116 1.34 -5.75 -2.19
CA LEU A 116 1.62 -4.32 -2.27
C LEU A 116 2.15 -3.78 -0.95
N ILE A 117 1.48 -4.12 0.17
CA ILE A 117 1.92 -3.75 1.53
C ILE A 117 3.31 -4.29 1.80
N LYS A 118 3.57 -5.58 1.50
CA LYS A 118 4.90 -6.17 1.71
C LYS A 118 5.97 -5.44 0.89
N ARG A 119 5.70 -5.13 -0.38
CA ARG A 119 6.64 -4.39 -1.24
C ARG A 119 6.90 -2.98 -0.72
N TYR A 120 5.85 -2.31 -0.25
CA TYR A 120 5.95 -0.98 0.35
C TYR A 120 6.80 -1.00 1.63
N ILE A 121 6.55 -1.93 2.56
CA ILE A 121 7.32 -2.04 3.81
C ILE A 121 8.79 -2.27 3.51
N ILE A 122 9.11 -3.22 2.61
CA ILE A 122 10.50 -3.50 2.22
C ILE A 122 11.15 -2.27 1.60
N LYS A 123 10.44 -1.58 0.70
CA LYS A 123 10.95 -0.36 0.08
C LYS A 123 11.16 0.75 1.12
N ALA A 124 10.20 0.98 2.01
CA ALA A 124 10.31 2.02 3.04
C ALA A 124 11.44 1.73 4.05
N GLN A 125 11.69 0.46 4.38
CA GLN A 125 12.83 0.06 5.19
C GLN A 125 14.15 0.27 4.45
N ALA A 126 14.24 -0.13 3.18
CA ALA A 126 15.43 0.08 2.35
C ALA A 126 15.72 1.58 2.12
N ASP A 127 14.69 2.39 1.85
CA ASP A 127 14.82 3.84 1.69
C ASP A 127 15.32 4.48 2.99
N LYS A 128 14.87 3.98 4.16
CA LYS A 128 15.35 4.42 5.48
C LYS A 128 16.79 3.98 5.78
N GLU A 129 17.18 2.78 5.38
CA GLU A 129 18.57 2.28 5.51
C GLU A 129 19.52 2.94 4.50
N SER A 130 18.99 3.46 3.39
CA SER A 130 19.77 4.23 2.40
C SER A 130 19.96 5.70 2.78
N ASP A 131 19.25 6.17 3.80
CA ASP A 131 19.41 7.51 4.34
C ASP A 131 20.81 7.64 4.97
N GLU A 132 21.38 8.85 4.92
CA GLU A 132 22.77 9.11 5.27
C GLU A 132 23.16 8.54 6.64
N ILE A 133 24.32 7.84 6.71
CA ILE A 133 24.79 7.11 7.91
C ILE A 133 24.59 7.96 9.15
N THR A 134 23.71 7.51 10.04
CA THR A 134 23.34 8.31 11.19
C THR A 134 24.46 8.23 12.23
N GLU A 135 24.82 9.35 12.87
CA GLU A 135 25.86 9.38 13.93
C GLU A 135 25.61 8.33 15.03
N GLY A 136 24.34 7.97 15.26
CA GLY A 136 23.93 6.89 16.15
C GLY A 136 24.45 5.51 15.75
N GLU A 137 24.44 5.16 14.47
CA GLU A 137 24.95 3.88 13.96
C GLU A 137 26.47 3.79 14.15
N LEU A 138 27.19 4.90 13.96
CA LEU A 138 28.63 4.95 14.22
C LEU A 138 28.94 4.77 15.72
N LYS A 139 28.09 5.30 16.60
CA LYS A 139 28.22 5.12 18.06
C LYS A 139 27.95 3.68 18.47
N GLU A 140 26.96 3.03 17.86
CA GLU A 140 26.65 1.62 18.08
C GLU A 140 27.83 0.73 17.67
N ILE A 141 28.36 0.90 16.45
CA ILE A 141 29.53 0.14 15.98
C ILE A 141 30.74 0.36 16.88
N LYS A 142 30.99 1.60 17.32
CA LYS A 142 32.10 1.90 18.23
C LYS A 142 31.92 1.21 19.59
N GLN A 143 30.69 1.16 20.10
CA GLN A 143 30.35 0.45 21.33
C GLN A 143 30.58 -1.05 21.18
N ASP A 144 30.14 -1.65 20.07
CA ASP A 144 30.32 -3.08 19.78
C ASP A 144 31.79 -3.45 19.67
N ILE A 145 32.60 -2.64 18.96
CA ILE A 145 34.05 -2.83 18.88
C ILE A 145 34.70 -2.73 20.26
N SER A 146 34.24 -1.77 21.08
CA SER A 146 34.77 -1.60 22.43
C SER A 146 34.42 -2.79 23.31
N SER A 147 33.18 -3.27 23.26
CA SER A 147 32.71 -4.45 23.98
C SER A 147 33.51 -5.69 23.58
N LEU A 148 33.65 -5.93 22.27
CA LEU A 148 34.40 -7.07 21.73
C LEU A 148 35.87 -7.04 22.17
N ARG A 149 36.49 -5.84 22.18
CA ARG A 149 37.87 -5.68 22.65
C ARG A 149 38.01 -6.10 24.10
N TYR A 150 37.08 -5.71 24.97
CA TYR A 150 37.15 -6.07 26.38
C TYR A 150 36.89 -7.56 26.60
N GLU A 151 35.95 -8.17 25.87
CA GLU A 151 35.69 -9.61 25.93
C GLU A 151 36.93 -10.44 25.54
N LEU A 152 37.60 -10.08 24.43
CA LEU A 152 38.82 -10.76 23.97
C LEU A 152 40.01 -10.56 24.93
N LEU A 153 40.11 -9.40 25.58
CA LEU A 153 41.17 -9.14 26.57
C LEU A 153 40.95 -9.97 27.83
N GLU A 154 39.71 -10.09 28.29
CA GLU A 154 39.34 -10.92 29.44
C GLU A 154 39.63 -12.40 29.14
N GLU A 155 39.21 -12.89 27.97
CA GLU A 155 39.48 -14.27 27.54
C GLU A 155 40.99 -14.56 27.46
N LYS A 156 41.76 -13.62 26.88
CA LYS A 156 43.22 -13.73 26.84
C LYS A 156 43.80 -13.78 28.25
N SER A 157 43.34 -12.94 29.17
CA SER A 157 43.81 -12.90 30.55
C SER A 157 43.55 -14.24 31.26
N GLN A 158 42.33 -14.77 31.16
CA GLN A 158 41.98 -16.07 31.73
C GLN A 158 42.78 -17.23 31.11
N ASN A 159 43.01 -17.21 29.80
CA ASN A 159 43.85 -18.20 29.13
C ASN A 159 45.31 -18.11 29.60
N THR A 160 45.85 -16.92 29.86
CA THR A 160 47.19 -16.76 30.43
C THR A 160 47.28 -17.23 31.88
N GLU A 161 46.28 -16.91 32.72
CA GLU A 161 46.23 -17.35 34.13
C GLU A 161 46.12 -18.87 34.25
N THR A 162 45.30 -19.50 33.39
CA THR A 162 45.18 -20.96 33.35
C THR A 162 46.48 -21.62 32.88
N LEU A 163 47.17 -21.06 31.88
CA LEU A 163 48.47 -21.54 31.43
C LEU A 163 49.54 -21.44 32.54
N GLU A 164 49.59 -20.31 33.25
CA GLU A 164 50.49 -20.13 34.40
C GLU A 164 50.17 -21.12 35.53
N GLY A 165 48.89 -21.37 35.81
CA GLY A 165 48.47 -22.39 36.77
C GLY A 165 48.92 -23.80 36.39
N LEU A 166 48.84 -24.17 35.11
CA LEU A 166 49.32 -25.46 34.59
C LEU A 166 50.85 -25.57 34.68
N LEU A 167 51.59 -24.51 34.30
CA LEU A 167 53.05 -24.46 34.42
C LEU A 167 53.50 -24.61 35.88
N ARG A 168 52.81 -23.94 36.81
CA ARG A 168 53.12 -24.05 38.24
C ARG A 168 52.88 -25.45 38.78
N ARG A 169 51.78 -26.12 38.38
CA ARG A 169 51.54 -27.53 38.76
C ARG A 169 52.59 -28.46 38.18
N LEU A 170 53.02 -28.25 36.94
CA LEU A 170 54.13 -29.01 36.34
C LEU A 170 55.44 -28.77 37.11
N ALA A 171 55.72 -27.54 37.53
CA ALA A 171 56.89 -27.22 38.34
C ALA A 171 56.85 -27.90 39.71
N GLU A 172 55.69 -27.90 40.39
CA GLU A 172 55.48 -28.58 41.67
C GLU A 172 55.65 -30.11 41.56
N ILE A 173 55.21 -30.72 40.45
CA ILE A 173 55.42 -32.15 40.16
C ILE A 173 56.88 -32.43 39.80
N SER A 174 57.55 -31.48 39.14
CA SER A 174 58.96 -31.57 38.74
C SER A 174 59.95 -31.40 39.89
N THR A 175 59.56 -30.81 41.02
CA THR A 175 60.42 -30.72 42.21
C THR A 175 60.23 -31.96 43.08
N PRO A 176 61.20 -32.89 43.15
CA PRO A 176 61.06 -34.07 44.00
C PRO A 176 61.10 -33.66 45.47
N SER A 177 60.18 -34.25 46.23
CA SER A 177 60.18 -34.34 47.69
C SER A 177 61.57 -34.78 48.19
N ALA A 178 62.36 -33.84 48.67
CA ALA A 178 63.58 -34.10 49.41
C ALA A 178 63.44 -33.48 50.80
N THR A 179 62.54 -34.04 51.61
CA THR A 179 62.66 -34.06 53.08
C THR A 179 61.53 -34.91 53.66
N LEU A 180 61.85 -36.15 54.01
CA LEU A 180 61.21 -36.86 55.11
C LEU A 180 62.31 -37.63 55.91
N PRO A 181 62.04 -37.95 57.19
CA PRO A 181 62.93 -37.76 58.33
C PRO A 181 63.72 -39.03 58.68
N VAL A 182 64.57 -38.97 59.72
CA VAL A 182 64.72 -39.95 60.81
C VAL A 182 66.13 -39.85 61.45
N SER A 183 66.10 -39.81 62.79
CA SER A 183 67.14 -40.10 63.82
C SER A 183 68.29 -39.12 64.04
#